data_AF-C6SA99-F1
#
_entry.id   AF-C6SA99-F1
#
_cell.length_a   1.000
_cell.length_b   1.000
_cell.length_c   1.000
_cell.angle_alpha   90.00
_cell.angle_beta   90.00
_cell.angle_gamma   90.00
#
_symmetry.space_group_name_H-M   'P 1'
#
loop_
_entity.id
_entity.type
_entity.pdbx_description
1 polymer ?
#
loop_
_entity_poly.entity_id
_entity_poly.type
_entity_poly.pdbx_seq_one_letter_code
_entity_poly.pdbx_strand_id
1 'polypeptide(L)'
;MENRFDALFGTDDFGLLYKPNPQAYLNVCRLLDVPPECCIMVDDSADNLHQAKALGMKTVRFGAKVHDLPFIDASVSDMAQLARYAETLSEHRQNHYNTRTPPRKYERMLCVKPSLS
;
A
#
# COMPACT_ATOMS: atom_id res chain seq x y z
N MET A 1 15.28 -10.34 14.23
CA MET A 1 13.93 -10.31 13.59
C MET A 1 13.34 -8.90 13.57
N GLU A 2 14.12 -7.89 13.97
CA GLU A 2 13.68 -6.51 14.13
C GLU A 2 14.01 -5.72 12.87
N ASN A 3 13.21 -4.69 12.56
CA ASN A 3 13.37 -3.76 11.43
C ASN A 3 12.83 -4.18 10.05
N ARG A 4 11.58 -4.68 10.00
CA ARG A 4 10.84 -4.90 8.72
C ARG A 4 9.87 -3.79 8.33
N PHE A 5 9.62 -2.84 9.22
CA PHE A 5 8.66 -1.76 9.01
C PHE A 5 9.33 -0.43 9.30
N ASP A 6 9.17 0.53 8.39
CA ASP A 6 9.64 1.91 8.58
C ASP A 6 8.79 2.70 9.58
N ALA A 7 7.53 2.28 9.76
CA ALA A 7 6.61 2.82 10.74
C ALA A 7 5.60 1.76 11.20
N LEU A 8 5.17 1.86 12.46
CA LEU A 8 4.08 1.09 13.03
C LEU A 8 3.10 2.07 13.66
N PHE A 9 1.83 1.94 13.30
CA PHE A 9 0.78 2.83 13.78
C PHE A 9 -0.38 2.01 14.34
N GLY A 10 -0.86 2.41 15.51
CA GLY A 10 -2.05 1.87 16.16
C GLY A 10 -3.22 2.85 16.15
N THR A 11 -4.36 2.42 16.70
CA THR A 11 -5.57 3.26 16.80
C THR A 11 -5.34 4.56 17.57
N ASP A 12 -4.39 4.57 18.50
CA ASP A 12 -4.04 5.73 19.32
C ASP A 12 -3.39 6.83 18.48
N ASP A 13 -2.70 6.47 17.38
CA ASP A 13 -2.10 7.40 16.43
C ASP A 13 -3.14 8.06 15.50
N PHE A 14 -4.36 7.52 15.46
CA PHE A 14 -5.41 7.92 14.51
C PHE A 14 -6.66 8.54 15.16
N GLY A 15 -6.57 8.94 16.43
CA GLY A 15 -7.73 9.45 17.16
C GLY A 15 -8.79 8.38 17.43
N LEU A 16 -8.35 7.14 17.69
CA LEU A 16 -9.20 5.96 17.97
C LEU A 16 -10.05 5.50 16.78
N LEU A 17 -9.70 5.93 15.57
CA LEU A 17 -10.34 5.49 14.34
C LEU A 17 -9.68 4.21 13.82
N TYR A 18 -10.50 3.30 13.31
CA TYR A 18 -10.06 2.01 12.78
C TYR A 18 -10.72 1.73 11.43
N LYS A 19 -10.08 0.86 10.65
CA LYS A 19 -10.64 0.38 9.37
C LYS A 19 -12.03 -0.24 9.60
N PRO A 20 -13.03 -0.02 8.74
CA PRO A 20 -12.95 0.65 7.44
C PRO A 20 -13.33 2.13 7.49
N ASN A 21 -13.12 2.85 8.59
CA ASN A 21 -13.37 4.31 8.60
C ASN A 21 -12.36 5.00 7.66
N PRO A 22 -12.80 5.78 6.65
CA PRO A 22 -11.90 6.43 5.67
C PRO A 22 -10.82 7.30 6.33
N GLN A 23 -11.13 7.95 7.45
CA GLN A 23 -10.19 8.82 8.15
C GLN A 23 -9.01 8.05 8.75
N ALA A 24 -9.17 6.76 9.09
CA ALA A 24 -8.05 5.94 9.55
C ALA A 24 -6.96 5.80 8.47
N TYR A 25 -7.36 5.60 7.21
CA TYR A 25 -6.45 5.49 6.07
C TYR A 25 -5.80 6.83 5.74
N LEU A 26 -6.60 7.91 5.70
CA LEU A 26 -6.11 9.26 5.42
C LEU A 26 -5.12 9.74 6.50
N ASN A 27 -5.33 9.37 7.76
CA ASN A 27 -4.39 9.67 8.84
C ASN A 27 -3.06 8.96 8.64
N VAL A 28 -3.05 7.68 8.26
CA VAL A 28 -1.81 6.94 7.92
C VAL A 28 -1.07 7.63 6.77
N CYS A 29 -1.78 7.93 5.67
CA CYS A 29 -1.21 8.64 4.52
C CYS A 29 -0.59 9.98 4.91
N ARG A 30 -1.27 10.76 5.75
CA ARG A 30 -0.77 12.04 6.26
C ARG A 30 0.47 11.87 7.14
N LEU A 31 0.51 10.87 8.02
CA LEU A 31 1.66 10.60 8.88
C LEU A 31 2.89 10.12 8.10
N LEU A 32 2.66 9.41 6.98
CA LEU A 32 3.70 8.93 6.07
C LEU A 32 4.07 9.94 4.98
N ASP A 33 3.39 11.08 4.88
CA ASP A 33 3.55 12.09 3.82
C ASP A 33 3.45 11.49 2.40
N VAL A 34 2.45 10.62 2.20
CA VAL A 34 2.21 9.92 0.91
C VAL A 34 0.73 10.00 0.55
N PRO A 35 0.38 10.34 -0.71
CA PRO A 35 -1.02 10.37 -1.11
C PRO A 35 -1.57 8.94 -1.30
N PRO A 36 -2.87 8.71 -1.08
CA PRO A 36 -3.48 7.37 -1.17
C PRO A 36 -3.23 6.64 -2.50
N GLU A 37 -3.18 7.36 -3.62
CA GLU A 37 -2.98 6.79 -4.95
C GLU A 37 -1.57 6.21 -5.15
N CYS A 38 -0.65 6.56 -4.25
CA CYS A 38 0.71 6.01 -4.17
C CYS A 38 0.82 4.86 -3.14
N CYS A 39 -0.29 4.43 -2.53
CA CYS A 39 -0.33 3.39 -1.52
C CYS A 39 -0.89 2.07 -2.07
N ILE A 40 -0.42 0.96 -1.49
CA ILE A 40 -1.02 -0.36 -1.66
C ILE A 40 -1.55 -0.79 -0.30
N MET A 41 -2.84 -1.13 -0.25
CA MET A 41 -3.48 -1.73 0.91
C MET A 41 -3.43 -3.25 0.78
N VAL A 42 -2.81 -3.92 1.75
CA VAL A 42 -2.78 -5.38 1.86
C VAL A 42 -3.59 -5.78 3.09
N ASP A 43 -4.67 -6.53 2.91
CA ASP A 43 -5.60 -6.91 3.98
C ASP A 43 -6.37 -8.18 3.58
N ASP A 44 -6.90 -8.94 4.52
CA ASP A 44 -7.73 -10.13 4.25
C ASP A 44 -9.24 -9.81 4.22
N SER A 45 -9.63 -8.68 4.81
CA SER A 45 -11.00 -8.18 4.86
C SER A 45 -11.40 -7.43 3.58
N ALA A 46 -12.48 -7.89 2.94
CA ALA A 46 -13.02 -7.25 1.74
C ALA A 46 -13.51 -5.81 2.01
N ASP A 47 -14.11 -5.55 3.18
CA ASP A 47 -14.60 -4.21 3.54
C ASP A 47 -13.44 -3.22 3.69
N ASN A 48 -12.33 -3.67 4.28
CA ASN A 48 -11.13 -2.85 4.42
C ASN A 48 -10.52 -2.49 3.07
N LEU A 49 -10.49 -3.45 2.13
CA LEU A 49 -10.00 -3.24 0.77
C LEU A 49 -10.95 -2.36 -0.03
N HIS A 50 -12.26 -2.54 0.11
CA HIS A 50 -13.25 -1.71 -0.56
C HIS A 50 -13.09 -0.23 -0.18
N GLN A 51 -12.93 0.08 1.11
CA GLN A 51 -12.68 1.44 1.56
C GLN A 51 -11.36 2.00 1.02
N ALA A 52 -10.29 1.21 1.02
CA ALA A 52 -8.99 1.63 0.48
C ALA A 52 -9.09 1.95 -1.02
N LYS A 53 -9.82 1.13 -1.78
CA LYS A 53 -10.07 1.35 -3.20
C LYS A 53 -10.83 2.64 -3.46
N ALA A 54 -11.85 2.92 -2.65
CA ALA A 54 -12.63 4.15 -2.73
C ALA A 54 -11.78 5.41 -2.49
N LEU A 55 -10.66 5.29 -1.78
CA LEU A 55 -9.68 6.35 -1.55
C LEU A 55 -8.58 6.41 -2.62
N GLY A 56 -8.61 5.55 -3.65
CA GLY A 56 -7.64 5.56 -4.74
C GLY A 56 -6.43 4.64 -4.54
N MET A 57 -6.35 3.91 -3.43
CA MET A 57 -5.25 2.96 -3.19
C MET A 57 -5.33 1.76 -4.14
N LYS A 58 -4.19 1.15 -4.43
CA LYS A 58 -4.14 -0.22 -4.94
C LYS A 58 -4.49 -1.19 -3.82
N THR A 59 -5.07 -2.33 -4.15
CA THR A 59 -5.63 -3.27 -3.17
C THR A 59 -5.17 -4.69 -3.44
N VAL A 60 -4.66 -5.35 -2.41
CA VAL A 60 -4.22 -6.74 -2.48
C VAL A 60 -4.88 -7.52 -1.37
N ARG A 61 -5.65 -8.54 -1.75
CA ARG A 61 -6.21 -9.47 -0.78
C ARG A 61 -5.18 -10.51 -0.38
N PHE A 62 -4.92 -10.62 0.91
CA PHE A 62 -4.01 -11.62 1.46
C PHE A 62 -4.78 -12.84 1.98
N GLY A 63 -4.35 -14.04 1.64
CA GLY A 63 -4.93 -15.31 2.10
C GLY A 63 -5.65 -16.11 1.01
N ALA A 64 -6.47 -17.08 1.41
CA ALA A 64 -7.17 -17.96 0.48
C ALA A 64 -8.10 -17.16 -0.45
N LYS A 65 -8.11 -17.48 -1.74
CA LYS A 65 -9.00 -16.83 -2.72
C LYS A 65 -10.45 -17.22 -2.44
N VAL A 66 -11.29 -16.25 -2.09
CA VAL A 66 -12.71 -16.44 -1.78
C VAL A 66 -13.55 -15.60 -2.75
N HIS A 67 -13.33 -15.69 -4.06
CA HIS A 67 -14.02 -14.97 -5.15
C HIS A 67 -13.38 -13.63 -5.59
N ASP A 68 -13.54 -13.31 -6.87
CA ASP A 68 -13.04 -12.08 -7.50
C ASP A 68 -14.00 -10.92 -7.21
N LEU A 69 -13.49 -9.83 -6.62
CA LEU A 69 -14.25 -8.61 -6.35
C LEU A 69 -13.65 -7.45 -7.17
N PRO A 70 -14.49 -6.56 -7.75
CA PRO A 70 -14.02 -5.52 -8.69
C PRO A 70 -13.11 -4.47 -8.06
N PHE A 71 -13.07 -4.41 -6.72
CA PHE A 71 -12.24 -3.49 -5.96
C PHE A 71 -10.96 -4.15 -5.40
N ILE A 72 -10.61 -5.37 -5.84
CA ILE A 72 -9.38 -6.07 -5.49
C ILE A 72 -8.49 -6.11 -6.74
N ASP A 73 -7.33 -5.45 -6.70
CA ASP A 73 -6.38 -5.42 -7.82
C ASP A 73 -5.54 -6.70 -7.96
N ALA A 74 -5.29 -7.39 -6.84
CA ALA A 74 -4.65 -8.71 -6.83
C ALA A 74 -5.06 -9.54 -5.61
N SER A 75 -4.92 -10.86 -5.71
CA SER A 75 -5.02 -11.78 -4.56
C SER A 75 -3.73 -12.58 -4.45
N VAL A 76 -3.20 -12.68 -3.24
CA VAL A 76 -1.95 -13.39 -2.94
C VAL A 76 -2.14 -14.27 -1.72
N SER A 77 -1.56 -15.47 -1.72
CA SER A 77 -1.67 -16.39 -0.58
C SER A 77 -0.42 -16.39 0.32
N ASP A 78 0.65 -15.72 -0.09
CA ASP A 78 1.93 -15.69 0.63
C ASP A 78 2.75 -14.43 0.31
N MET A 79 3.81 -14.21 1.09
CA MET A 79 4.69 -13.04 0.94
C MET A 79 5.51 -13.05 -0.36
N ALA A 80 5.80 -14.24 -0.93
CA ALA A 80 6.56 -14.32 -2.18
C ALA A 80 5.70 -13.86 -3.37
N GLN A 81 4.42 -14.21 -3.37
CA GLN A 81 3.43 -13.69 -4.33
C GLN A 81 3.25 -12.18 -4.17
N LEU A 82 3.17 -11.68 -2.93
CA LEU A 82 3.09 -10.23 -2.69
C LEU A 82 4.32 -9.49 -3.22
N ALA A 83 5.52 -10.02 -2.99
CA ALA A 83 6.77 -9.45 -3.50
C ALA A 83 6.77 -9.38 -5.04
N ARG A 84 6.44 -10.49 -5.73
CA ARG A 84 6.32 -10.51 -7.18
C ARG A 84 5.31 -9.51 -7.71
N TYR A 85 4.15 -9.37 -7.04
CA TYR A 85 3.16 -8.38 -7.45
C TYR A 85 3.71 -6.95 -7.29
N ALA A 86 4.40 -6.65 -6.19
CA ALA A 86 5.01 -5.35 -5.96
C ALA A 86 6.08 -5.00 -7.03
N GLU A 87 6.85 -5.99 -7.48
CA GLU A 87 7.80 -5.83 -8.59
C GLU A 87 7.08 -5.37 -9.87
N THR A 88 5.94 -5.98 -10.23
CA THR A 88 5.18 -5.57 -11.44
C THR A 88 4.72 -4.12 -11.37
N LEU A 89 4.43 -3.58 -10.18
CA LEU A 89 4.00 -2.19 -10.01
C LEU A 89 5.17 -1.20 -10.14
N SER A 90 6.39 -1.62 -9.80
CA SER A 90 7.59 -0.80 -9.89
C SER A 90 7.99 -0.51 -11.35
N GLU A 91 7.80 -1.49 -12.23
CA GLU A 91 8.06 -1.39 -13.67
C GLU A 91 7.10 -0.39 -14.35
N HIS A 92 5.84 -0.35 -13.92
CA HIS A 92 4.83 0.60 -14.44
C HIS A 92 5.10 2.04 -14.00
N ARG A 93 5.73 2.23 -12.83
CA ARG A 93 6.08 3.56 -12.31
C ARG A 93 7.22 4.20 -13.13
N GLN A 94 8.18 3.43 -13.62
CA GLN A 94 9.28 3.94 -14.47
C GLN A 94 8.78 4.52 -15.81
N ASN A 95 7.75 3.92 -16.41
CA ASN A 95 7.15 4.43 -17.66
C ASN A 95 6.39 5.75 -17.46
N HIS A 96 5.81 5.98 -16.28
CA HIS A 96 5.01 7.19 -15.99
C HIS A 96 5.86 8.40 -15.54
N TYR A 97 7.09 8.17 -15.07
CA TYR A 97 8.05 9.24 -14.72
C TYR A 97 8.78 9.83 -15.94
N ASN A 98 8.87 9.09 -17.05
CA ASN A 98 9.62 9.52 -18.24
C ASN A 98 8.86 10.54 -19.14
N THR A 99 7.61 10.90 -18.78
CA THR A 99 6.73 11.76 -19.60
C THR A 99 6.18 13.00 -18.89
N ARG A 100 6.54 13.25 -17.62
CA ARG A 100 6.09 14.45 -16.89
C ARG A 100 7.25 15.12 -16.16
N THR A 101 7.42 16.42 -16.43
CA THR A 101 8.33 17.36 -15.77
C THR A 101 8.20 17.22 -14.24
N PRO A 102 9.31 17.16 -13.47
CA PRO A 102 9.23 16.81 -12.06
C PRO A 102 8.59 17.94 -11.25
N PRO A 103 7.61 17.67 -10.37
CA PRO A 103 7.25 18.61 -9.32
C PRO A 103 8.41 18.72 -8.33
N ARG A 104 8.69 19.96 -7.90
CA ARG A 104 9.80 20.30 -7.01
C ARG A 104 9.71 19.52 -5.68
N LYS A 105 10.84 18.89 -5.31
CA LYS A 105 11.23 18.45 -3.97
C LYS A 105 10.36 17.37 -3.31
N TYR A 106 10.48 16.13 -3.80
CA TYR A 106 10.30 14.93 -2.96
C TYR A 106 11.45 13.95 -3.24
N GLU A 107 12.66 14.36 -2.87
CA GLU A 107 13.75 13.40 -2.65
C GLU A 107 13.51 12.72 -1.29
N ARG A 108 12.82 11.59 -1.31
CA ARG A 108 13.14 10.40 -0.49
C ARG A 108 12.52 9.18 -1.15
N MET A 109 13.24 8.70 -2.16
CA MET A 109 13.25 7.28 -2.51
C MET A 109 13.77 6.53 -1.28
N LEU A 110 12.94 5.75 -0.59
CA LEU A 110 13.48 4.69 0.27
C LEU A 110 13.57 3.41 -0.55
N CYS A 111 14.81 3.13 -0.89
CA CYS A 111 15.32 1.94 -1.54
C CYS A 111 15.11 0.74 -0.61
N VAL A 112 14.32 -0.25 -1.04
CA VAL A 112 14.36 -1.58 -0.42
C VAL A 112 15.76 -2.14 -0.72
N LYS A 113 16.60 -2.24 0.31
CA LYS A 113 17.84 -3.00 0.21
C LYS A 113 17.48 -4.48 0.17
N PRO A 114 17.97 -5.25 -0.82
CA PRO A 114 17.96 -6.70 -0.69
C PRO A 114 18.97 -7.07 0.40
N SER A 115 18.49 -7.44 1.58
CA SER A 115 19.33 -8.11 2.57
C SER A 115 19.44 -9.58 2.17
N LEU A 116 20.54 -9.90 1.50
CA LEU A 116 21.12 -11.24 1.45
C LEU A 116 21.64 -11.58 2.85
N SER A 117 21.10 -12.62 3.47
CA SER A 117 21.79 -13.55 4.38
C SER A 117 20.97 -14.83 4.45
#